data_AF-A0A497CF81-F1
#
_entry.id   AF-A0A497CF81-F1
#
_cell.length_a   1.000
_cell.length_b   1.000
_cell.length_c   1.000
_cell.angle_alpha   90.00
_cell.angle_beta   90.00
_cell.angle_gamma   90.00
#
_symmetry.space_group_name_H-M   'P 1'
#
loop_
_entity.id
_entity.type
_entity.pdbx_description
1 polymer ?
#
loop_
_entity_poly.entity_id
_entity_poly.type
_entity_poly.pdbx_seq_one_letter_code
_entity_poly.pdbx_strand_id
1 'polypeptide(L)'
;MALDPKIASLKAAGTYRFEFDKSQVVSIPANQTRLVVGFSKTGPFNTPVFIPDTAFFKQVYGDIDRNLERKDSYFHRSCLTALERGPILALNLLALDANDKVNAVRFSTASTLDTSQKNAGADYELSKFYNRDKFWFPSTDDFLTNVGANTDALQPTTVNDFLDIVNLGQNPISVIAKKSALTNVLPFQVTVEEWYGAANVPGFLNKDSLISDFFVDIFVIEGNFGGDFGTTTPYSRFNADPTFQKYFDPTQGIKRRKFQSDSTDTLLQEFFNETEVTLQATYTACLIPDFVDLLGNNLFVEKLVNADTASTGLFVTVNEDLFDGDTLIDGVQGGIDMIGHNIEYIQANSIQDDINMLSYSGSIVSDLNYCRTLDTGTVVTNSSSIITKSIPTGSTDIQLQIVNANDPKDALWNAFDSMSANTATVVGTFILSQDGTKYIPVISKQTVGDTITILLSGDGADLADFSTAADASYNYINEADFDFVADEFSPINGTPAGIIGSYGSTLQTQFANGTLTDGDEAVYVLGGIEYTSYLVMNAIEYGWIHTAPTQRVAISDPAYSIPAVRITPYQEDGYINLTPHQEFTLNGAGFFLKSDGSTLAAANCLNVQTLKGALNLTIDILGDSINE
;
A
#
# COMPACT_ATOMS: atom_id res chain seq x y z
N MET A 1 -78.32 18.80 9.22
CA MET A 1 -78.33 17.35 9.52
C MET A 1 -79.26 16.71 8.51
N ALA A 2 -78.74 16.05 7.48
CA ALA A 2 -79.56 15.50 6.39
C ALA A 2 -80.26 14.22 6.87
N LEU A 3 -81.58 14.14 6.69
CA LEU A 3 -82.36 12.94 6.99
C LEU A 3 -82.00 11.81 6.01
N ASP A 4 -81.93 10.58 6.53
CA ASP A 4 -81.73 9.37 5.72
C ASP A 4 -82.82 9.27 4.64
N PRO A 5 -82.46 9.06 3.35
CA PRO A 5 -83.41 8.96 2.23
C PRO A 5 -84.54 7.96 2.45
N LYS A 6 -84.33 6.92 3.28
CA LYS A 6 -85.34 5.89 3.58
C LYS A 6 -86.40 6.36 4.56
N ILE A 7 -86.09 7.34 5.41
CA ILE A 7 -87.06 7.99 6.32
C ILE A 7 -87.86 9.05 5.55
N ALA A 8 -87.24 9.70 4.55
CA ALA A 8 -87.89 10.71 3.73
C ALA A 8 -89.00 10.17 2.79
N SER A 9 -89.07 8.86 2.57
CA SER A 9 -90.08 8.23 1.69
C SER A 9 -91.38 7.84 2.41
N LEU A 10 -91.43 7.96 3.74
CA LEU A 10 -92.60 7.67 4.56
C LEU A 10 -93.60 8.83 4.49
N LYS A 11 -94.72 8.64 3.78
CA LYS A 11 -95.71 9.70 3.51
C LYS A 11 -96.93 9.70 4.44
N ALA A 12 -97.14 8.66 5.25
CA ALA A 12 -98.32 8.53 6.10
C ALA A 12 -97.95 8.51 7.60
N ALA A 13 -98.84 9.05 8.44
CA ALA A 13 -98.64 9.05 9.89
C ALA A 13 -98.98 7.66 10.46
N GLY A 14 -97.98 6.98 11.02
CA GLY A 14 -98.12 5.65 11.63
C GLY A 14 -96.79 5.14 12.21
N THR A 15 -96.84 4.02 12.91
CA THR A 15 -95.65 3.36 13.46
C THR A 15 -95.06 2.40 12.43
N TYR A 16 -93.87 2.70 11.91
CA TYR A 16 -93.15 1.83 10.97
C TYR A 16 -92.11 1.00 11.72
N ARG A 17 -92.13 -0.32 11.52
CA ARG A 17 -91.07 -1.22 12.00
C ARG A 17 -90.20 -1.62 10.82
N PHE A 18 -88.97 -1.12 10.80
CA PHE A 18 -87.96 -1.57 9.86
C PHE A 18 -87.25 -2.78 10.45
N GLU A 19 -87.37 -3.93 9.78
CA GLU A 19 -86.60 -5.13 10.10
C GLU A 19 -85.40 -5.15 9.17
N PHE A 20 -84.23 -4.82 9.72
CA PHE A 20 -82.97 -4.90 8.99
C PHE A 20 -82.50 -6.34 9.05
N ASP A 21 -82.73 -7.08 7.96
CA ASP A 21 -82.23 -8.43 7.84
C ASP A 21 -80.69 -8.41 7.78
N LYS A 22 -80.04 -8.95 8.81
CA LYS A 22 -78.59 -9.15 8.88
C LYS A 22 -78.16 -10.53 8.38
N SER A 23 -79.03 -11.29 7.71
CA SER A 23 -78.76 -12.66 7.27
C SER A 23 -77.77 -12.77 6.10
N GLN A 24 -77.25 -11.66 5.54
CA GLN A 24 -75.96 -11.71 4.87
C GLN A 24 -74.86 -11.88 5.92
N VAL A 25 -74.53 -13.14 6.21
CA VAL A 25 -73.23 -13.46 6.80
C VAL A 25 -72.19 -12.94 5.80
N VAL A 26 -71.44 -11.92 6.19
CA VAL A 26 -70.22 -11.55 5.45
C VAL A 26 -69.36 -12.81 5.45
N SER A 27 -69.30 -13.52 4.33
CA SER A 27 -68.40 -14.67 4.22
C SER A 27 -67.00 -14.10 4.20
N ILE A 28 -66.35 -14.07 5.37
CA ILE A 28 -64.91 -13.87 5.46
C ILE A 28 -64.31 -14.94 4.55
N PRO A 29 -63.57 -14.57 3.49
CA PRO A 29 -62.98 -15.54 2.59
C PRO A 29 -62.16 -16.55 3.41
N ALA A 30 -62.31 -17.83 3.13
CA ALA A 30 -61.58 -18.89 3.85
C ALA A 30 -60.04 -18.75 3.73
N ASN A 31 -59.57 -17.93 2.77
CA ASN A 31 -58.18 -17.69 2.47
C ASN A 31 -57.64 -16.41 3.15
N GLN A 32 -57.72 -16.34 4.48
CA GLN A 32 -57.05 -15.30 5.25
C GLN A 32 -55.56 -15.63 5.43
N THR A 33 -54.68 -14.86 4.80
CA THR A 33 -53.24 -14.88 5.09
C THR A 33 -53.02 -14.29 6.48
N ARG A 34 -52.37 -15.05 7.36
CA ARG A 34 -52.16 -14.66 8.76
C ARG A 34 -50.89 -13.84 8.88
N LEU A 35 -50.95 -12.69 9.55
CA LEU A 35 -49.76 -11.94 9.94
C LEU A 35 -49.34 -12.34 11.35
N VAL A 36 -48.12 -12.83 11.51
CA VAL A 36 -47.51 -13.12 12.82
C VAL A 36 -46.46 -12.06 13.10
N VAL A 37 -46.60 -11.35 14.22
CA VAL A 37 -45.70 -10.28 14.62
C VAL A 37 -44.89 -10.74 15.83
N GLY A 38 -43.59 -10.47 15.84
CA GLY A 38 -42.72 -10.78 16.97
C GLY A 38 -41.29 -10.35 16.74
N PHE A 39 -40.36 -11.00 17.44
CA PHE A 39 -38.93 -10.69 17.35
C PHE A 39 -38.10 -11.95 17.07
N SER A 40 -37.20 -11.85 16.10
CA SER A 40 -36.15 -12.80 15.79
C SER A 40 -34.81 -12.08 15.70
N LYS A 41 -33.74 -12.75 16.14
CA LYS A 41 -32.39 -12.21 15.96
C LYS A 41 -31.99 -12.23 14.50
N THR A 42 -32.32 -13.28 13.77
CA THR A 42 -31.97 -13.46 12.36
C THR A 42 -33.13 -13.08 11.46
N GLY A 43 -32.81 -12.66 10.23
CA GLY A 43 -33.76 -12.34 9.18
C GLY A 43 -34.12 -10.84 9.08
N PRO A 44 -34.86 -10.45 8.01
CA PRO A 44 -35.26 -9.06 7.79
C PRO A 44 -36.12 -8.54 8.94
N PHE A 45 -35.92 -7.28 9.33
CA PHE A 45 -36.65 -6.60 10.40
C PHE A 45 -37.45 -5.42 9.84
N ASN A 46 -38.50 -5.03 10.56
CA ASN A 46 -39.41 -3.91 10.27
C ASN A 46 -40.06 -3.95 8.87
N THR A 47 -40.08 -5.13 8.24
CA THR A 47 -40.70 -5.40 6.94
C THR A 47 -41.41 -6.76 6.95
N PRO A 48 -42.64 -6.88 6.39
CA PRO A 48 -43.37 -8.13 6.36
C PRO A 48 -42.82 -9.07 5.27
N VAL A 49 -42.49 -10.30 5.65
CA VAL A 49 -41.98 -11.34 4.74
C VAL A 49 -43.05 -12.40 4.52
N PHE A 50 -43.31 -12.73 3.25
CA PHE A 50 -44.21 -13.83 2.89
C PHE A 50 -43.49 -15.18 3.04
N ILE A 51 -44.08 -16.09 3.82
CA ILE A 51 -43.52 -17.39 4.12
C ILE A 51 -44.50 -18.47 3.66
N PRO A 52 -44.14 -19.23 2.61
CA PRO A 52 -45.00 -20.28 2.07
C PRO A 52 -44.98 -21.55 2.92
N ASP A 53 -43.84 -21.89 3.53
CA ASP A 53 -43.65 -23.14 4.25
C ASP A 53 -42.63 -23.04 5.40
N THR A 54 -42.52 -24.12 6.17
CA THR A 54 -41.62 -24.21 7.34
C THR A 54 -40.13 -24.26 6.98
N ALA A 55 -39.76 -24.73 5.78
CA ALA A 55 -38.37 -24.79 5.36
C ALA A 55 -37.85 -23.39 5.02
N PHE A 56 -38.62 -22.64 4.25
CA PHE A 56 -38.37 -21.23 3.95
C PHE A 56 -38.33 -20.39 5.24
N PHE A 57 -39.25 -20.63 6.18
CA PHE A 57 -39.21 -19.94 7.48
C PHE A 57 -37.85 -20.12 8.18
N LYS A 58 -37.36 -21.35 8.26
CA LYS A 58 -36.09 -21.67 8.90
C LYS A 58 -34.89 -21.11 8.14
N GLN A 59 -34.97 -21.01 6.82
CA GLN A 59 -33.91 -20.38 6.02
C GLN A 59 -33.81 -18.87 6.30
N VAL A 60 -34.95 -18.19 6.47
CA VAL A 60 -34.98 -16.73 6.68
C VAL A 60 -34.75 -16.34 8.15
N TYR A 61 -35.43 -17.02 9.09
CA TYR A 61 -35.48 -16.67 10.51
C TYR A 61 -34.78 -17.69 11.43
N GLY A 62 -34.20 -18.76 10.90
CA GLY A 62 -33.52 -19.79 11.67
C GLY A 62 -34.44 -20.77 12.40
N ASP A 63 -33.82 -21.69 13.15
CA ASP A 63 -34.53 -22.62 14.03
C ASP A 63 -35.05 -21.93 15.32
N ILE A 64 -35.85 -22.65 16.10
CA ILE A 64 -36.43 -22.15 17.36
C ILE A 64 -35.31 -21.70 18.33
N ASP A 65 -35.23 -20.39 18.60
CA ASP A 65 -34.30 -19.83 19.57
C ASP A 65 -34.85 -19.97 21.00
N ARG A 66 -34.36 -20.98 21.73
CA ARG A 66 -34.72 -21.23 23.14
C ARG A 66 -34.34 -20.08 24.08
N ASN A 67 -33.37 -19.23 23.72
CA ASN A 67 -32.99 -18.09 24.54
C ASN A 67 -34.01 -16.96 24.43
N LEU A 68 -34.64 -16.79 23.27
CA LEU A 68 -35.76 -15.86 23.10
C LEU A 68 -37.02 -16.36 23.80
N GLU A 69 -37.31 -17.67 23.73
CA GLU A 69 -38.45 -18.26 24.45
C GLU A 69 -38.33 -18.12 25.97
N ARG A 70 -37.11 -18.15 26.52
CA ARG A 70 -36.84 -17.87 27.96
C ARG A 70 -37.06 -16.41 28.34
N LYS A 71 -37.09 -15.50 27.37
CA LYS A 71 -37.42 -14.08 27.52
C LYS A 71 -38.86 -13.78 27.07
N ASP A 72 -39.72 -14.80 27.05
CA ASP A 72 -41.13 -14.73 26.66
C ASP A 72 -41.40 -14.32 25.20
N SER A 73 -40.41 -14.39 24.31
CA SER A 73 -40.61 -14.23 22.86
C SER A 73 -40.79 -15.59 22.19
N TYR A 74 -42.01 -15.88 21.73
CA TYR A 74 -42.38 -17.15 21.09
C TYR A 74 -42.57 -17.06 19.58
N PHE A 75 -41.98 -16.04 18.93
CA PHE A 75 -42.16 -15.74 17.51
C PHE A 75 -41.97 -16.96 16.59
N HIS A 76 -40.83 -17.67 16.70
CA HIS A 76 -40.55 -18.85 15.88
C HIS A 76 -41.59 -19.95 16.05
N ARG A 77 -41.99 -20.24 17.30
CA ARG A 77 -42.99 -21.28 17.58
C ARG A 77 -44.36 -20.89 17.05
N SER A 78 -44.77 -19.63 17.23
CA SER A 78 -46.02 -19.10 16.71
C SER A 78 -46.09 -19.15 15.18
N CYS A 79 -45.01 -18.78 14.49
CA CYS A 79 -44.91 -18.89 13.02
C CYS A 79 -45.02 -20.33 12.55
N LEU A 80 -44.29 -21.26 13.16
CA LEU A 80 -44.32 -22.69 12.78
C LEU A 80 -45.71 -23.31 12.99
N THR A 81 -46.38 -23.02 14.10
CA THR A 81 -47.75 -23.49 14.33
C THR A 81 -48.77 -22.84 13.38
N ALA A 82 -48.57 -21.57 13.00
CA ALA A 82 -49.44 -20.92 12.04
C ALA A 82 -49.26 -21.49 10.62
N LEU A 83 -48.04 -21.90 10.25
CA LEU A 83 -47.70 -22.53 8.97
C LEU A 83 -48.36 -23.91 8.78
N GLU A 84 -48.67 -24.64 9.85
CA GLU A 84 -49.46 -25.89 9.78
C GLU A 84 -50.85 -25.67 9.15
N ARG A 85 -51.36 -24.43 9.18
CA ARG A 85 -52.67 -24.05 8.65
C ARG A 85 -52.60 -23.26 7.33
N GLY A 86 -51.43 -23.19 6.71
CA GLY A 86 -51.19 -22.51 5.44
C GLY A 86 -50.22 -21.32 5.54
N PRO A 87 -49.90 -20.67 4.40
CA PRO A 87 -48.92 -19.60 4.31
C PRO A 87 -49.20 -18.41 5.24
N ILE A 88 -48.14 -17.76 5.70
CA ILE A 88 -48.20 -16.61 6.61
C ILE A 88 -47.38 -15.44 6.09
N LEU A 89 -47.67 -14.25 6.62
CA LEU A 89 -46.74 -13.14 6.65
C LEU A 89 -46.10 -13.11 8.03
N ALA A 90 -44.78 -13.01 8.11
CA ALA A 90 -44.10 -12.76 9.38
C ALA A 90 -43.49 -11.36 9.38
N LEU A 91 -43.71 -10.63 10.47
CA LEU A 91 -43.15 -9.31 10.69
C LEU A 91 -42.28 -9.36 11.95
N ASN A 92 -40.97 -9.33 11.71
CA ASN A 92 -39.98 -9.20 12.77
C ASN A 92 -39.81 -7.72 13.12
N LEU A 93 -39.98 -7.34 14.38
CA LEU A 93 -39.86 -5.96 14.84
C LEU A 93 -38.58 -5.77 15.63
N LEU A 94 -37.71 -4.88 15.15
CA LEU A 94 -36.50 -4.45 15.85
C LEU A 94 -36.63 -2.95 16.15
N ALA A 95 -36.56 -2.59 17.43
CA ALA A 95 -36.44 -1.20 17.83
C ALA A 95 -34.96 -0.81 17.78
N LEU A 96 -34.63 0.24 17.03
CA LEU A 96 -33.30 0.78 16.91
C LEU A 96 -33.25 2.20 17.51
N ASP A 97 -32.13 2.54 18.14
CA ASP A 97 -31.84 3.87 18.63
C ASP A 97 -30.54 4.46 18.03
N ALA A 98 -30.16 5.66 18.45
CA ALA A 98 -29.00 6.37 17.90
C ALA A 98 -27.64 5.74 18.29
N ASN A 99 -27.62 4.83 19.27
CA ASN A 99 -26.43 4.08 19.68
C ASN A 99 -26.25 2.79 18.86
N ASP A 100 -27.29 2.32 18.18
CA ASP A 100 -27.18 1.21 17.25
C ASP A 100 -26.49 1.69 15.98
N LYS A 101 -25.18 1.45 15.92
CA LYS A 101 -24.32 1.92 14.85
C LYS A 101 -23.75 0.78 14.02
N VAL A 102 -23.48 1.11 12.77
CA VAL A 102 -22.78 0.25 11.81
C VAL A 102 -21.72 1.07 11.10
N ASN A 103 -20.61 0.40 10.77
CA ASN A 103 -19.52 1.03 10.05
C ASN A 103 -19.87 1.15 8.56
N ALA A 104 -19.70 2.34 8.00
CA ALA A 104 -19.69 2.56 6.55
C ALA A 104 -18.33 3.13 6.14
N VAL A 105 -17.86 2.69 4.97
CA VAL A 105 -16.59 3.11 4.38
C VAL A 105 -16.87 3.75 3.03
N ARG A 106 -16.28 4.93 2.83
CA ARG A 106 -16.33 5.71 1.60
C ARG A 106 -14.99 5.55 0.90
N PHE A 107 -15.00 5.03 -0.32
CA PHE A 107 -13.78 4.78 -1.08
C PHE A 107 -13.42 5.99 -1.95
N SER A 108 -12.14 6.37 -1.94
CA SER A 108 -11.62 7.29 -2.95
C SER A 108 -11.55 6.58 -4.30
N THR A 109 -12.08 7.20 -5.36
CA THR A 109 -12.08 6.67 -6.74
C THR A 109 -11.09 7.38 -7.65
N ALA A 110 -10.28 8.28 -7.08
CA ALA A 110 -9.22 8.98 -7.79
C ALA A 110 -7.87 8.71 -7.14
N SER A 111 -6.85 8.60 -7.98
CA SER A 111 -5.46 8.37 -7.61
C SER A 111 -4.76 9.63 -7.06
N THR A 112 -5.46 10.49 -6.33
CA THR A 112 -4.93 11.76 -5.79
C THR A 112 -4.23 11.54 -4.44
N LEU A 113 -3.48 12.56 -3.99
CA LEU A 113 -2.74 12.55 -2.71
C LEU A 113 -3.67 12.23 -1.52
N ASP A 114 -3.24 11.36 -0.59
CA ASP A 114 -4.05 10.89 0.56
C ASP A 114 -4.49 12.05 1.47
N THR A 115 -3.67 13.11 1.58
CA THR A 115 -4.02 14.31 2.35
C THR A 115 -5.20 15.09 1.75
N SER A 116 -5.49 14.85 0.46
CA SER A 116 -6.58 15.48 -0.29
C SER A 116 -7.76 14.54 -0.49
N GLN A 117 -7.56 13.29 -0.87
CA GLN A 117 -8.66 12.31 -0.93
C GLN A 117 -8.22 10.98 -0.33
N LYS A 118 -8.96 10.54 0.69
CA LYS A 118 -8.66 9.31 1.43
C LYS A 118 -9.90 8.51 1.72
N ASN A 119 -9.73 7.20 1.75
CA ASN A 119 -10.77 6.31 2.25
C ASN A 119 -11.21 6.73 3.66
N ALA A 120 -12.52 6.87 3.86
CA ALA A 120 -13.08 7.38 5.10
C ALA A 120 -14.08 6.40 5.70
N GLY A 121 -13.73 5.78 6.83
CA GLY A 121 -14.60 4.89 7.59
C GLY A 121 -15.10 5.54 8.88
N ALA A 122 -16.39 5.40 9.18
CA ALA A 122 -16.96 5.84 10.46
C ALA A 122 -18.21 5.04 10.85
N ASP A 123 -18.56 5.12 12.13
CA ASP A 123 -19.76 4.48 12.67
C ASP A 123 -20.97 5.42 12.58
N TYR A 124 -21.94 5.02 11.77
CA TYR A 124 -23.17 5.76 11.53
C TYR A 124 -24.37 5.03 12.11
N GLU A 125 -25.46 5.75 12.35
CA GLU A 125 -26.68 5.20 12.91
C GLU A 125 -27.33 4.21 11.93
N LEU A 126 -27.51 2.94 12.35
CA LEU A 126 -28.05 1.87 11.51
C LEU A 126 -29.45 2.21 10.98
N SER A 127 -30.26 2.89 11.79
CA SER A 127 -31.64 3.23 11.43
C SER A 127 -31.75 4.17 10.22
N LYS A 128 -30.70 4.95 9.94
CA LYS A 128 -30.66 5.95 8.87
C LYS A 128 -30.17 5.42 7.52
N PHE A 129 -29.84 4.14 7.41
CA PHE A 129 -29.60 3.49 6.11
C PHE A 129 -30.89 2.95 5.45
N TYR A 130 -32.03 3.08 6.14
CA TYR A 130 -33.31 2.57 5.69
C TYR A 130 -34.29 3.72 5.51
N ASN A 131 -35.15 3.60 4.50
CA ASN A 131 -36.34 4.43 4.41
C ASN A 131 -37.33 4.00 5.48
N ARG A 132 -37.70 4.92 6.37
CA ARG A 132 -38.55 4.67 7.55
C ARG A 132 -39.98 5.19 7.41
N ASP A 133 -40.37 5.73 6.25
CA ASP A 133 -41.70 6.33 6.07
C ASP A 133 -42.84 5.31 6.18
N LYS A 134 -42.54 4.05 5.83
CA LYS A 134 -43.48 2.92 5.88
C LYS A 134 -42.79 1.68 6.47
N PHE A 135 -42.94 0.53 5.83
CA PHE A 135 -42.09 -0.62 6.12
C PHE A 135 -40.68 -0.33 5.67
N TRP A 136 -39.71 -0.77 6.47
CA TRP A 136 -38.33 -0.40 6.24
C TRP A 136 -37.76 -1.15 5.04
N PHE A 137 -37.02 -0.42 4.20
CA PHE A 137 -36.21 -0.99 3.13
C PHE A 137 -34.91 -0.19 3.01
N PRO A 138 -33.77 -0.82 2.69
CA PRO A 138 -32.52 -0.09 2.44
C PRO A 138 -32.70 0.95 1.35
N SER A 139 -32.18 2.16 1.54
CA SER A 139 -32.27 3.26 0.57
C SER A 139 -30.91 3.93 0.40
N THR A 140 -30.53 4.15 -0.86
CA THR A 140 -29.29 4.83 -1.28
C THR A 140 -29.33 6.31 -0.89
N ASP A 141 -30.45 7.01 -1.11
CA ASP A 141 -30.63 8.41 -0.68
C ASP A 141 -30.46 8.61 0.83
N ASP A 142 -31.07 7.72 1.63
CA ASP A 142 -30.95 7.75 3.09
C ASP A 142 -29.51 7.43 3.52
N PHE A 143 -28.83 6.50 2.82
CA PHE A 143 -27.40 6.21 3.03
C PHE A 143 -26.56 7.46 2.78
N LEU A 144 -26.60 8.07 1.59
CA LEU A 144 -25.83 9.27 1.25
C LEU A 144 -26.06 10.39 2.26
N THR A 145 -27.32 10.62 2.67
CA THR A 145 -27.66 11.61 3.69
C THR A 145 -27.04 11.29 5.06
N ASN A 146 -27.03 10.01 5.45
CA ASN A 146 -26.50 9.57 6.74
C ASN A 146 -24.99 9.76 6.85
N VAL A 147 -24.26 9.53 5.74
CA VAL A 147 -22.81 9.73 5.69
C VAL A 147 -22.39 11.16 5.35
N GLY A 148 -23.34 12.02 4.99
CA GLY A 148 -23.09 13.43 4.64
C GLY A 148 -22.49 13.59 3.24
N ALA A 149 -22.83 12.68 2.33
CA ALA A 149 -22.31 12.55 0.97
C ALA A 149 -23.24 13.13 -0.11
N ASN A 150 -24.41 13.64 0.25
CA ASN A 150 -25.40 14.17 -0.68
C ASN A 150 -25.03 15.57 -1.17
N THR A 151 -23.97 15.65 -1.98
CA THR A 151 -23.43 16.88 -2.57
C THR A 151 -23.61 16.89 -4.08
N ASP A 152 -23.85 18.07 -4.65
CA ASP A 152 -23.96 18.31 -6.10
C ASP A 152 -22.67 18.90 -6.70
N ALA A 153 -21.60 19.02 -5.90
CA ALA A 153 -20.34 19.62 -6.33
C ALA A 153 -19.14 18.70 -6.08
N LEU A 154 -18.29 18.55 -7.10
CA LEU A 154 -16.97 17.94 -6.98
C LEU A 154 -16.08 18.77 -6.06
N GLN A 155 -15.49 18.13 -5.06
CA GLN A 155 -14.47 18.73 -4.20
C GLN A 155 -13.12 18.03 -4.39
N PRO A 156 -12.03 18.78 -4.65
CA PRO A 156 -10.70 18.18 -4.84
C PRO A 156 -10.04 17.68 -3.54
N THR A 157 -10.60 18.06 -2.38
CA THR A 157 -10.01 17.84 -1.04
C THR A 157 -10.85 16.93 -0.14
N THR A 158 -11.91 16.33 -0.67
CA THR A 158 -12.71 15.34 0.03
C THR A 158 -13.05 14.20 -0.92
N VAL A 159 -13.32 13.02 -0.36
CA VAL A 159 -13.94 11.95 -1.15
C VAL A 159 -15.35 12.42 -1.51
N ASN A 160 -15.68 12.36 -2.80
CA ASN A 160 -16.97 12.77 -3.35
C ASN A 160 -17.95 11.58 -3.45
N ASP A 161 -17.64 10.50 -2.73
CA ASP A 161 -18.58 9.42 -2.39
C ASP A 161 -19.17 8.71 -3.63
N PHE A 162 -18.28 8.45 -4.61
CA PHE A 162 -18.58 7.67 -5.81
C PHE A 162 -18.67 6.16 -5.57
N LEU A 163 -18.16 5.66 -4.44
CA LEU A 163 -18.30 4.27 -4.04
C LEU A 163 -18.31 4.17 -2.51
N ASP A 164 -19.51 4.09 -1.97
CA ASP A 164 -19.76 4.00 -0.54
C ASP A 164 -20.34 2.64 -0.19
N ILE A 165 -19.86 2.05 0.90
CA ILE A 165 -20.18 0.67 1.25
C ILE A 165 -20.51 0.53 2.73
N VAL A 166 -21.54 -0.24 3.05
CA VAL A 166 -21.95 -0.60 4.41
C VAL A 166 -22.37 -2.07 4.48
N ASN A 167 -22.15 -2.71 5.64
CA ASN A 167 -22.68 -4.05 5.91
C ASN A 167 -24.00 -3.96 6.69
N LEU A 168 -25.13 -4.18 6.03
CA LEU A 168 -26.45 -4.28 6.67
C LEU A 168 -26.75 -5.68 7.22
N GLY A 169 -25.87 -6.65 6.94
CA GLY A 169 -25.92 -7.99 7.51
C GLY A 169 -25.45 -8.03 8.97
N GLN A 170 -25.75 -9.15 9.65
CA GLN A 170 -25.33 -9.37 11.04
C GLN A 170 -23.96 -10.05 11.14
N ASN A 171 -23.59 -10.80 10.11
CA ASN A 171 -22.30 -11.46 10.06
C ASN A 171 -21.24 -10.43 9.62
N PRO A 172 -20.05 -10.44 10.24
CA PRO A 172 -18.96 -9.59 9.77
C PRO A 172 -18.55 -10.01 8.36
N ILE A 173 -18.36 -9.03 7.50
CA ILE A 173 -17.81 -9.21 6.15
C ILE A 173 -16.58 -8.32 5.99
N SER A 174 -15.71 -8.70 5.07
CA SER A 174 -14.59 -7.89 4.60
C SER A 174 -14.75 -7.68 3.11
N VAL A 175 -14.49 -6.46 2.66
CA VAL A 175 -14.68 -6.06 1.27
C VAL A 175 -13.35 -5.63 0.70
N ILE A 176 -13.03 -6.14 -0.49
CA ILE A 176 -11.90 -5.68 -1.29
C ILE A 176 -12.50 -5.08 -2.57
N ALA A 177 -12.29 -3.79 -2.77
CA ALA A 177 -12.64 -3.08 -4.01
C ALA A 177 -11.36 -2.73 -4.76
N LYS A 178 -11.28 -3.10 -6.03
CA LYS A 178 -10.10 -2.82 -6.88
C LYS A 178 -10.54 -2.46 -8.29
N LYS A 179 -9.68 -1.81 -9.08
CA LYS A 179 -9.96 -1.63 -10.51
C LYS A 179 -10.09 -3.01 -11.17
N SER A 180 -11.08 -3.15 -12.05
CA SER A 180 -11.33 -4.42 -12.72
C SER A 180 -10.12 -4.87 -13.55
N ALA A 181 -9.81 -6.16 -13.46
CA ALA A 181 -8.75 -6.74 -14.29
C ALA A 181 -9.16 -6.67 -15.77
N LEU A 182 -8.21 -6.36 -16.67
CA LEU A 182 -8.44 -6.27 -18.12
C LEU A 182 -9.27 -7.46 -18.62
N THR A 183 -8.90 -8.68 -18.22
CA THR A 183 -9.53 -9.93 -18.67
C THR A 183 -11.03 -9.98 -18.42
N ASN A 184 -11.53 -9.29 -17.39
CA ASN A 184 -12.94 -9.23 -17.04
C ASN A 184 -13.70 -8.18 -17.86
N VAL A 185 -13.00 -7.17 -18.36
CA VAL A 185 -13.58 -5.99 -19.04
C VAL A 185 -13.10 -5.82 -20.48
N LEU A 186 -12.54 -6.88 -21.09
CA LEU A 186 -12.14 -6.91 -22.50
C LEU A 186 -13.23 -6.39 -23.47
N PRO A 187 -14.52 -6.72 -23.30
CA PRO A 187 -15.58 -6.19 -24.19
C PRO A 187 -15.78 -4.67 -24.10
N PHE A 188 -15.27 -4.03 -23.05
CA PHE A 188 -15.42 -2.61 -22.77
C PHE A 188 -14.13 -1.81 -23.08
N GLN A 189 -13.16 -2.43 -23.75
CA GLN A 189 -11.94 -1.78 -24.26
C GLN A 189 -12.22 -0.97 -25.52
N VAL A 190 -13.17 -0.04 -25.40
CA VAL A 190 -13.60 0.89 -26.44
C VAL A 190 -13.74 2.27 -25.82
N THR A 191 -13.54 3.31 -26.62
CA THR A 191 -13.63 4.69 -26.12
C THR A 191 -15.08 5.06 -25.79
N VAL A 192 -15.27 6.06 -24.92
CA VAL A 192 -16.60 6.61 -24.62
C VAL A 192 -17.29 7.11 -25.89
N GLU A 193 -16.53 7.73 -26.80
CA GLU A 193 -17.03 8.15 -28.11
C GLU A 193 -17.56 6.99 -28.96
N GLU A 194 -16.85 5.86 -28.99
CA GLU A 194 -17.29 4.68 -29.74
C GLU A 194 -18.54 4.05 -29.11
N TRP A 195 -18.63 4.03 -27.78
CA TRP A 195 -19.73 3.41 -27.05
C TRP A 195 -21.06 4.17 -27.15
N TYR A 196 -21.04 5.48 -26.89
CA TYR A 196 -22.26 6.32 -26.92
C TYR A 196 -22.50 6.97 -28.28
N GLY A 197 -21.47 7.04 -29.13
CA GLY A 197 -21.45 7.80 -30.37
C GLY A 197 -21.09 9.26 -30.14
N ALA A 198 -20.35 9.86 -31.08
CA ALA A 198 -19.77 11.21 -30.98
C ALA A 198 -20.73 12.35 -30.58
N ALA A 199 -22.04 12.21 -30.85
CA ALA A 199 -23.04 13.22 -30.51
C ALA A 199 -23.77 12.98 -29.17
N ASN A 200 -23.56 11.83 -28.53
CA ASN A 200 -24.27 11.43 -27.31
C ASN A 200 -23.33 11.16 -26.13
N VAL A 201 -22.05 11.57 -26.22
CA VAL A 201 -21.11 11.47 -25.10
C VAL A 201 -21.66 12.31 -23.93
N PRO A 202 -21.89 11.72 -22.75
CA PRO A 202 -22.29 12.48 -21.56
C PRO A 202 -21.24 13.54 -21.21
N GLY A 203 -21.65 14.76 -20.86
CA GLY A 203 -20.73 15.87 -20.61
C GLY A 203 -19.78 15.67 -19.42
N PHE A 204 -20.10 14.74 -18.53
CA PHE A 204 -19.24 14.37 -17.40
C PHE A 204 -18.10 13.40 -17.77
N LEU A 205 -18.12 12.78 -18.95
CA LEU A 205 -17.07 11.86 -19.42
C LEU A 205 -16.18 12.51 -20.47
N ASN A 206 -14.90 12.13 -20.50
CA ASN A 206 -14.05 12.45 -21.63
C ASN A 206 -14.31 11.44 -22.77
N LYS A 207 -14.37 11.95 -24.00
CA LYS A 207 -14.61 11.16 -25.22
C LYS A 207 -13.50 10.13 -25.50
N ASP A 208 -12.27 10.44 -25.10
CA ASP A 208 -11.06 9.67 -25.41
C ASP A 208 -10.79 8.56 -24.38
N SER A 209 -11.45 8.60 -23.21
CA SER A 209 -11.30 7.60 -22.16
C SER A 209 -11.95 6.26 -22.53
N LEU A 210 -11.50 5.18 -21.91
CA LEU A 210 -12.06 3.85 -22.13
C LEU A 210 -13.20 3.57 -21.17
N ILE A 211 -14.26 2.88 -21.64
CA ILE A 211 -15.38 2.49 -20.78
C ILE A 211 -14.93 1.52 -19.67
N SER A 212 -13.95 0.68 -19.96
CA SER A 212 -13.30 -0.21 -19.00
C SER A 212 -12.63 0.51 -17.83
N ASP A 213 -12.38 1.83 -17.92
CA ASP A 213 -11.76 2.59 -16.86
C ASP A 213 -12.67 2.92 -15.69
N PHE A 214 -13.98 2.77 -15.87
CA PHE A 214 -14.98 3.00 -14.82
C PHE A 214 -15.41 1.71 -14.11
N PHE A 215 -14.75 0.58 -14.40
CA PHE A 215 -15.08 -0.71 -13.83
C PHE A 215 -14.25 -1.06 -12.58
N VAL A 216 -14.96 -1.59 -11.58
CA VAL A 216 -14.41 -2.08 -10.31
C VAL A 216 -14.78 -3.54 -10.08
N ASP A 217 -13.83 -4.32 -9.55
CA ASP A 217 -14.06 -5.64 -9.02
C ASP A 217 -14.24 -5.56 -7.49
N ILE A 218 -15.38 -6.05 -6.99
CA ILE A 218 -15.72 -6.07 -5.57
C ILE A 218 -15.76 -7.52 -5.10
N PHE A 219 -14.90 -7.86 -4.14
CA PHE A 219 -14.85 -9.17 -3.49
C PHE A 219 -15.43 -9.08 -2.09
N VAL A 220 -16.38 -9.95 -1.77
CA VAL A 220 -17.02 -10.03 -0.45
C VAL A 220 -16.58 -11.30 0.24
N ILE A 221 -15.95 -11.15 1.40
CA ILE A 221 -15.35 -12.24 2.15
C ILE A 221 -16.06 -12.34 3.49
N GLU A 222 -16.48 -13.55 3.88
CA GLU A 222 -17.07 -13.78 5.18
C GLU A 222 -15.99 -13.69 6.27
N GLY A 223 -16.26 -12.94 7.33
CA GLY A 223 -15.34 -12.74 8.45
C GLY A 223 -14.70 -11.35 8.49
N ASN A 224 -13.94 -11.10 9.56
CA ASN A 224 -13.24 -9.84 9.78
C ASN A 224 -11.74 -9.98 9.46
N PHE A 225 -11.38 -9.59 8.24
CA PHE A 225 -10.02 -9.41 7.73
C PHE A 225 -9.59 -7.93 7.71
N GLY A 226 -10.36 -7.04 8.33
CA GLY A 226 -10.04 -5.62 8.48
C GLY A 226 -8.92 -5.37 9.50
N GLY A 227 -8.23 -4.24 9.32
CA GLY A 227 -7.17 -3.79 10.20
C GLY A 227 -7.63 -2.79 11.27
N ASP A 228 -6.78 -2.54 12.26
CA ASP A 228 -6.95 -1.42 13.20
C ASP A 228 -6.36 -0.14 12.61
N PHE A 229 -7.19 0.55 11.81
CA PHE A 229 -6.83 1.76 11.08
C PHE A 229 -6.54 2.98 11.98
N GLY A 230 -6.61 2.85 13.31
CA GLY A 230 -6.13 3.87 14.25
C GLY A 230 -4.61 3.80 14.50
N THR A 231 -3.90 2.84 13.91
CA THR A 231 -2.47 2.58 14.14
C THR A 231 -1.66 2.62 12.84
N THR A 232 -0.34 2.78 12.96
CA THR A 232 0.58 2.75 11.80
C THR A 232 0.80 1.35 11.23
N THR A 233 0.33 0.29 11.90
CA THR A 233 0.44 -1.12 11.45
C THR A 233 -0.90 -1.86 11.64
N PRO A 234 -1.94 -1.48 10.87
CA PRO A 234 -3.31 -1.92 11.08
C PRO A 234 -3.49 -3.45 11.00
N TYR A 235 -2.63 -4.15 10.25
CA TYR A 235 -2.76 -5.59 9.99
C TYR A 235 -1.82 -6.46 10.84
N SER A 236 -1.15 -5.87 11.85
CA SER A 236 -0.21 -6.56 12.73
C SER A 236 -0.78 -7.81 13.43
N ARG A 237 -2.11 -7.87 13.63
CA ARG A 237 -2.82 -9.05 14.17
C ARG A 237 -2.59 -10.34 13.36
N PHE A 238 -2.33 -10.24 12.06
CA PHE A 238 -2.10 -11.40 11.18
C PHE A 238 -0.66 -11.92 11.23
N ASN A 239 0.27 -11.16 11.83
CA ASN A 239 1.68 -11.57 11.95
C ASN A 239 1.88 -12.71 12.97
N ALA A 240 0.95 -12.87 13.92
CA ALA A 240 0.99 -13.97 14.88
C ALA A 240 0.51 -15.31 14.29
N ASP A 241 -0.18 -15.28 13.15
CA ASP A 241 -0.79 -16.45 12.52
C ASP A 241 0.11 -17.01 11.41
N PRO A 242 0.63 -18.25 11.52
CA PRO A 242 1.48 -18.85 10.50
C PRO A 242 0.85 -18.97 9.10
N THR A 243 -0.48 -19.07 9.02
CA THR A 243 -1.24 -19.18 7.78
C THR A 243 -1.41 -17.81 7.14
N PHE A 244 -1.80 -16.78 7.91
CA PHE A 244 -2.12 -15.46 7.36
C PHE A 244 -0.92 -14.52 7.23
N GLN A 245 0.17 -14.73 7.98
CA GLN A 245 1.38 -13.88 7.88
C GLN A 245 1.97 -13.78 6.47
N LYS A 246 1.74 -14.78 5.61
CA LYS A 246 2.24 -14.79 4.22
C LYS A 246 1.40 -13.90 3.31
N TYR A 247 0.13 -13.68 3.63
CA TYR A 247 -0.81 -12.91 2.82
C TYR A 247 -0.90 -11.44 3.20
N PHE A 248 -0.59 -11.08 4.44
CA PHE A 248 -0.72 -9.71 4.93
C PHE A 248 0.65 -9.06 5.15
N ASP A 249 0.78 -7.83 4.70
CA ASP A 249 1.77 -6.87 5.16
C ASP A 249 1.22 -6.10 6.37
N PRO A 250 1.99 -5.94 7.46
CA PRO A 250 1.52 -5.25 8.67
C PRO A 250 1.02 -3.82 8.43
N THR A 251 1.55 -3.14 7.41
CA THR A 251 1.25 -1.74 7.08
C THR A 251 0.33 -1.64 5.87
N GLN A 252 0.67 -2.36 4.79
CA GLN A 252 0.02 -2.23 3.47
C GLN A 252 -1.20 -3.15 3.29
N GLY A 253 -1.46 -4.08 4.22
CA GLY A 253 -2.60 -4.98 4.13
C GLY A 253 -2.35 -6.16 3.20
N ILE A 254 -3.36 -6.58 2.43
CA ILE A 254 -3.27 -7.82 1.67
C ILE A 254 -2.29 -7.70 0.50
N LYS A 255 -1.33 -8.61 0.43
CA LYS A 255 -0.35 -8.70 -0.64
C LYS A 255 -1.02 -9.28 -1.88
N ARG A 256 -1.05 -8.49 -2.96
CA ARG A 256 -1.66 -8.89 -4.24
C ARG A 256 -0.85 -9.92 -5.00
N ARG A 257 0.47 -9.72 -5.05
CA ARG A 257 1.41 -10.49 -5.87
C ARG A 257 2.37 -11.28 -4.99
N LYS A 258 2.73 -12.49 -5.41
CA LYS A 258 3.70 -13.33 -4.70
C LYS A 258 5.12 -12.85 -4.97
N PHE A 259 5.39 -12.50 -6.21
CA PHE A 259 6.62 -11.84 -6.64
C PHE A 259 6.28 -10.52 -7.31
N GLN A 260 7.14 -9.51 -7.15
CA GLN A 260 6.93 -8.20 -7.76
C GLN A 260 6.86 -8.26 -9.29
N SER A 261 7.52 -9.25 -9.90
CA SER A 261 7.50 -9.55 -11.33
C SER A 261 6.20 -10.16 -11.85
N ASP A 262 5.29 -10.60 -10.98
CA ASP A 262 4.02 -11.19 -11.41
C ASP A 262 3.14 -10.09 -12.03
N SER A 263 2.58 -10.35 -13.22
CA SER A 263 1.64 -9.43 -13.87
C SER A 263 0.21 -9.54 -13.33
N THR A 264 -0.07 -10.53 -12.49
CA THR A 264 -1.42 -10.85 -11.99
C THR A 264 -1.46 -10.97 -10.47
N ASP A 265 -2.66 -10.95 -9.89
CA ASP A 265 -2.91 -11.00 -8.44
C ASP A 265 -2.76 -12.44 -7.88
N THR A 266 -1.59 -13.05 -8.08
CA THR A 266 -1.29 -14.45 -7.75
C THR A 266 -1.51 -14.78 -6.27
N LEU A 267 -1.08 -13.89 -5.37
CA LEU A 267 -1.15 -14.11 -3.93
C LEU A 267 -2.54 -13.84 -3.37
N LEU A 268 -3.29 -12.92 -3.97
CA LEU A 268 -4.70 -12.70 -3.66
C LEU A 268 -5.55 -13.93 -4.04
N GLN A 269 -5.28 -14.55 -5.20
CA GLN A 269 -5.95 -15.79 -5.59
C GLN A 269 -5.58 -16.96 -4.67
N GLU A 270 -4.33 -17.07 -4.24
CA GLU A 270 -3.93 -18.05 -3.23
C GLU A 270 -4.70 -17.83 -1.91
N PHE A 271 -4.90 -16.58 -1.48
CA PHE A 271 -5.67 -16.25 -0.28
C PHE A 271 -7.15 -16.68 -0.38
N PHE A 272 -7.81 -16.45 -1.51
CA PHE A 272 -9.21 -16.88 -1.71
C PHE A 272 -9.38 -18.41 -1.75
N ASN A 273 -8.31 -19.15 -2.02
CA ASN A 273 -8.33 -20.62 -2.05
C ASN A 273 -7.97 -21.25 -0.69
N GLU A 274 -7.63 -20.45 0.32
CA GLU A 274 -7.35 -20.97 1.67
C GLU A 274 -8.61 -21.54 2.31
N THR A 275 -8.45 -22.64 3.05
CA THR A 275 -9.58 -23.37 3.64
C THR A 275 -10.33 -22.57 4.72
N GLU A 276 -9.68 -21.57 5.30
CA GLU A 276 -10.25 -20.71 6.34
C GLU A 276 -10.90 -19.45 5.77
N VAL A 277 -10.79 -19.21 4.46
CA VAL A 277 -11.33 -18.03 3.77
C VAL A 277 -12.54 -18.45 2.96
N THR A 278 -13.68 -17.79 3.19
CA THR A 278 -14.90 -18.01 2.41
C THR A 278 -15.20 -16.77 1.58
N LEU A 279 -14.96 -16.85 0.28
CA LEU A 279 -15.35 -15.82 -0.69
C LEU A 279 -16.86 -15.98 -0.97
N GLN A 280 -17.66 -15.04 -0.49
CA GLN A 280 -19.12 -15.09 -0.60
C GLN A 280 -19.60 -14.66 -1.98
N ALA A 281 -19.01 -13.59 -2.53
CA ALA A 281 -19.38 -13.05 -3.82
C ALA A 281 -18.22 -12.32 -4.50
N THR A 282 -18.30 -12.23 -5.83
CA THR A 282 -17.42 -11.41 -6.66
C THR A 282 -18.28 -10.70 -7.70
N TYR A 283 -18.14 -9.38 -7.76
CA TYR A 283 -18.88 -8.53 -8.69
C TYR A 283 -17.88 -7.78 -9.56
N THR A 284 -18.12 -7.73 -10.87
CA THR A 284 -17.47 -6.78 -11.79
C THR A 284 -18.53 -5.79 -12.21
N ALA A 285 -18.38 -4.53 -11.82
CA ALA A 285 -19.41 -3.52 -11.95
C ALA A 285 -18.85 -2.18 -12.43
N CYS A 286 -19.71 -1.34 -13.00
CA CYS A 286 -19.39 -0.01 -13.48
C CYS A 286 -19.88 1.05 -12.48
N LEU A 287 -19.08 2.10 -12.27
CA LEU A 287 -19.44 3.25 -11.43
C LEU A 287 -20.38 4.24 -12.14
N ILE A 288 -20.49 4.18 -13.48
CA ILE A 288 -21.39 5.06 -14.23
C ILE A 288 -22.85 4.68 -13.92
N PRO A 289 -23.69 5.64 -13.48
CA PRO A 289 -25.11 5.41 -13.21
C PRO A 289 -25.82 4.82 -14.42
N ASP A 290 -26.68 3.84 -14.16
CA ASP A 290 -27.50 3.17 -15.17
C ASP A 290 -26.75 2.59 -16.37
N PHE A 291 -25.46 2.25 -16.20
CA PHE A 291 -24.70 1.62 -17.28
C PHE A 291 -25.28 0.24 -17.66
N VAL A 292 -25.62 0.09 -18.95
CA VAL A 292 -26.18 -1.13 -19.53
C VAL A 292 -25.27 -1.61 -20.66
N ASP A 293 -24.95 -2.91 -20.66
CA ASP A 293 -24.15 -3.52 -21.73
C ASP A 293 -24.94 -3.68 -23.05
N LEU A 294 -24.26 -4.10 -24.12
CA LEU A 294 -24.89 -4.36 -25.42
C LEU A 294 -25.93 -5.49 -25.41
N LEU A 295 -25.95 -6.32 -24.37
CA LEU A 295 -26.87 -7.44 -24.18
C LEU A 295 -28.11 -7.03 -23.36
N GLY A 296 -28.14 -5.82 -22.81
CA GLY A 296 -29.22 -5.29 -21.98
C GLY A 296 -29.07 -5.58 -20.48
N ASN A 297 -27.92 -6.09 -20.02
CA ASN A 297 -27.65 -6.30 -18.60
C ASN A 297 -27.20 -4.99 -17.96
N ASN A 298 -27.79 -4.65 -16.81
CA ASN A 298 -27.36 -3.50 -16.03
C ASN A 298 -26.13 -3.88 -15.20
N LEU A 299 -25.01 -3.19 -15.44
CA LEU A 299 -23.75 -3.41 -14.74
C LEU A 299 -23.43 -2.28 -13.75
N PHE A 300 -24.38 -1.38 -13.48
CA PHE A 300 -24.21 -0.34 -12.47
C PHE A 300 -24.01 -0.97 -11.08
N VAL A 301 -22.99 -0.50 -10.36
CA VAL A 301 -22.55 -1.07 -9.09
C VAL A 301 -23.66 -1.14 -8.04
N GLU A 302 -24.46 -0.09 -7.89
CA GLU A 302 -25.58 -0.11 -6.93
C GLU A 302 -26.59 -1.20 -7.28
N LYS A 303 -26.99 -1.29 -8.55
CA LYS A 303 -28.02 -2.24 -8.98
C LYS A 303 -27.54 -3.68 -8.90
N LEU A 304 -26.30 -3.93 -9.31
CA LEU A 304 -25.73 -5.27 -9.32
C LEU A 304 -25.49 -5.81 -7.91
N VAL A 305 -24.89 -5.00 -7.03
CA VAL A 305 -24.55 -5.41 -5.66
C VAL A 305 -25.78 -5.41 -4.76
N ASN A 306 -26.62 -4.36 -4.82
CA ASN A 306 -27.78 -4.26 -3.92
C ASN A 306 -28.88 -5.28 -4.21
N ALA A 307 -28.88 -5.89 -5.39
CA ALA A 307 -29.76 -7.02 -5.70
C ALA A 307 -29.49 -8.24 -4.82
N ASP A 308 -28.27 -8.39 -4.29
CA ASP A 308 -27.83 -9.54 -3.50
C ASP A 308 -27.55 -9.20 -2.02
N THR A 309 -27.88 -7.98 -1.58
CA THR A 309 -27.71 -7.54 -0.17
C THR A 309 -28.34 -8.47 0.84
N ALA A 310 -29.47 -9.11 0.50
CA ALA A 310 -30.14 -10.05 1.39
C ALA A 310 -29.30 -11.31 1.68
N SER A 311 -28.40 -11.69 0.77
CA SER A 311 -27.47 -12.82 0.92
C SER A 311 -26.15 -12.37 1.53
N THR A 312 -25.54 -11.31 0.96
CA THR A 312 -24.18 -10.85 1.32
C THR A 312 -24.13 -9.93 2.52
N GLY A 313 -25.23 -9.24 2.83
CA GLY A 313 -25.24 -8.12 3.77
C GLY A 313 -24.61 -6.85 3.21
N LEU A 314 -23.95 -6.90 2.05
CA LEU A 314 -23.29 -5.76 1.43
C LEU A 314 -24.33 -4.82 0.81
N PHE A 315 -24.29 -3.55 1.16
CA PHE A 315 -25.09 -2.50 0.54
C PHE A 315 -24.17 -1.36 0.12
N VAL A 316 -24.36 -0.86 -1.09
CA VAL A 316 -23.48 0.13 -1.71
C VAL A 316 -24.29 1.31 -2.24
N THR A 317 -23.67 2.48 -2.30
CA THR A 317 -24.23 3.64 -2.97
C THR A 317 -23.18 4.43 -3.74
N VAL A 318 -23.63 5.17 -4.73
CA VAL A 318 -22.90 6.10 -5.59
C VAL A 318 -23.67 7.41 -5.55
N ASN A 319 -22.98 8.51 -5.33
CA ASN A 319 -23.62 9.82 -5.45
C ASN A 319 -23.94 10.15 -6.92
N GLU A 320 -25.12 9.77 -7.38
CA GLU A 320 -25.61 10.00 -8.74
C GLU A 320 -25.75 11.49 -9.08
N ASP A 321 -25.96 12.36 -8.09
CA ASP A 321 -26.13 13.81 -8.30
C ASP A 321 -24.86 14.47 -8.89
N LEU A 322 -23.69 13.85 -8.73
CA LEU A 322 -22.43 14.32 -9.31
C LEU A 322 -22.29 14.02 -10.81
N PHE A 323 -23.16 13.16 -11.36
CA PHE A 323 -23.18 12.81 -12.78
C PHE A 323 -24.11 13.75 -13.56
N ASP A 324 -24.04 15.05 -13.28
CA ASP A 324 -24.84 16.08 -13.95
C ASP A 324 -24.09 16.77 -15.12
N GLY A 325 -24.88 17.27 -16.07
CA GLY A 325 -24.61 17.15 -17.51
C GLY A 325 -23.46 17.92 -18.13
N ASP A 326 -22.67 18.72 -17.39
CA ASP A 326 -21.60 19.55 -17.97
C ASP A 326 -20.28 19.56 -17.17
N THR A 327 -20.22 18.93 -15.99
CA THR A 327 -18.99 18.91 -15.18
C THR A 327 -18.21 17.63 -15.45
N LEU A 328 -17.01 17.75 -16.02
CA LEU A 328 -16.12 16.61 -16.24
C LEU A 328 -15.74 15.96 -14.90
N ILE A 329 -16.06 14.67 -14.72
CA ILE A 329 -15.68 13.87 -13.55
C ILE A 329 -14.50 12.94 -13.84
N ASP A 330 -14.22 12.69 -15.11
CA ASP A 330 -13.23 11.75 -15.59
C ASP A 330 -11.83 12.37 -15.64
N GLY A 331 -10.86 11.74 -14.96
CA GLY A 331 -9.46 12.16 -14.99
C GLY A 331 -9.19 13.49 -14.25
N VAL A 332 -10.09 13.91 -13.36
CA VAL A 332 -9.95 15.15 -12.57
C VAL A 332 -9.75 14.86 -11.09
N GLN A 333 -9.10 15.78 -10.39
CA GLN A 333 -8.98 15.72 -8.93
C GLN A 333 -10.37 15.83 -8.31
N GLY A 334 -10.71 14.96 -7.36
CA GLY A 334 -12.08 14.90 -6.86
C GLY A 334 -12.93 13.82 -7.54
N GLY A 335 -12.66 13.53 -8.81
CA GLY A 335 -13.52 12.73 -9.68
C GLY A 335 -13.26 11.22 -9.63
N ILE A 336 -13.39 10.60 -10.80
CA ILE A 336 -13.01 9.21 -11.03
C ILE A 336 -11.71 9.22 -11.84
N ASP A 337 -10.66 8.67 -11.26
CA ASP A 337 -9.38 8.48 -11.92
C ASP A 337 -8.68 7.26 -11.33
N MET A 338 -8.99 6.11 -11.91
CA MET A 338 -8.44 4.82 -11.49
C MET A 338 -7.14 4.46 -12.22
N ILE A 339 -6.66 5.34 -13.10
CA ILE A 339 -5.58 5.03 -14.03
C ILE A 339 -4.32 5.89 -13.87
N GLY A 340 -4.39 6.97 -13.08
CA GLY A 340 -3.21 7.74 -12.70
C GLY A 340 -3.07 9.10 -13.38
N HIS A 341 -4.09 9.60 -14.08
CA HIS A 341 -4.01 10.91 -14.74
C HIS A 341 -3.67 12.04 -13.76
N ASN A 342 -4.28 12.00 -12.57
CA ASN A 342 -4.01 12.98 -11.53
C ASN A 342 -2.61 12.81 -10.94
N ILE A 343 -2.07 11.60 -10.88
CA ILE A 343 -0.70 11.37 -10.38
C ILE A 343 0.30 12.05 -11.30
N GLU A 344 0.18 11.84 -12.61
CA GLU A 344 1.06 12.48 -13.60
C GLU A 344 0.97 14.01 -13.50
N TYR A 345 -0.26 14.55 -13.44
CA TYR A 345 -0.48 15.99 -13.31
C TYR A 345 0.08 16.57 -12.00
N ILE A 346 -0.15 15.89 -10.87
CA ILE A 346 0.32 16.35 -9.56
C ILE A 346 1.84 16.27 -9.51
N GLN A 347 2.47 15.18 -9.95
CA GLN A 347 3.94 15.05 -9.97
C GLN A 347 4.62 16.15 -10.81
N ALA A 348 3.98 16.64 -11.87
CA ALA A 348 4.50 17.74 -12.66
C ALA A 348 4.44 19.11 -11.95
N ASN A 349 3.61 19.27 -10.92
CA ASN A 349 3.34 20.57 -10.26
C ASN A 349 3.57 20.58 -8.73
N SER A 350 3.72 19.40 -8.11
CA SER A 350 3.83 19.17 -6.67
C SER A 350 4.36 17.75 -6.40
N ILE A 351 4.57 17.41 -5.13
CA ILE A 351 4.95 16.06 -4.70
C ILE A 351 3.68 15.27 -4.39
N GLN A 352 3.54 14.08 -4.98
CA GLN A 352 2.66 13.02 -4.50
C GLN A 352 3.49 11.80 -4.15
N ASP A 353 3.53 11.47 -2.87
CA ASP A 353 4.33 10.39 -2.32
C ASP A 353 3.50 9.18 -1.88
N ASP A 354 2.17 9.29 -1.85
CA ASP A 354 1.25 8.21 -1.50
C ASP A 354 0.09 8.05 -2.49
N ILE A 355 -0.57 6.89 -2.40
CA ILE A 355 -1.84 6.56 -3.05
C ILE A 355 -2.76 5.96 -1.99
N ASN A 356 -3.99 6.46 -1.92
CA ASN A 356 -5.08 5.86 -1.17
C ASN A 356 -6.38 5.91 -1.98
N MET A 357 -6.63 4.85 -2.73
CA MET A 357 -7.74 4.76 -3.70
C MET A 357 -8.32 3.33 -3.66
N LEU A 358 -9.64 3.19 -3.58
CA LEU A 358 -10.30 1.89 -3.41
C LEU A 358 -9.62 1.08 -2.30
N SER A 359 -9.28 -0.19 -2.49
CA SER A 359 -8.46 -0.96 -1.55
C SER A 359 -6.95 -0.89 -1.82
N TYR A 360 -6.49 0.07 -2.61
CA TYR A 360 -5.07 0.35 -2.80
C TYR A 360 -4.62 1.41 -1.81
N SER A 361 -3.63 1.05 -0.99
CA SER A 361 -2.85 1.97 -0.18
C SER A 361 -1.38 1.70 -0.42
N GLY A 362 -0.57 2.75 -0.53
CA GLY A 362 0.87 2.58 -0.68
C GLY A 362 1.62 3.89 -0.80
N SER A 363 2.94 3.81 -0.60
CA SER A 363 3.86 4.88 -0.96
C SER A 363 4.15 4.75 -2.46
N ILE A 364 4.00 5.84 -3.21
CA ILE A 364 4.55 5.95 -4.57
C ILE A 364 6.05 6.03 -4.39
N VAL A 365 6.57 7.08 -3.73
CA VAL A 365 8.00 7.31 -3.55
C VAL A 365 8.60 6.32 -2.57
N SER A 366 9.75 5.74 -2.90
CA SER A 366 10.56 4.98 -1.95
C SER A 366 11.62 5.89 -1.36
N ASP A 367 11.58 6.06 -0.04
CA ASP A 367 12.66 6.68 0.73
C ASP A 367 13.78 5.65 0.98
N LEU A 368 14.93 5.86 0.34
CA LEU A 368 16.12 5.07 0.58
C LEU A 368 17.09 5.81 1.48
N ASN A 369 17.54 5.13 2.54
CA ASN A 369 18.41 5.71 3.54
C ASN A 369 19.82 5.10 3.49
N TYR A 370 20.82 5.97 3.39
CA TYR A 370 22.24 5.61 3.38
C TYR A 370 22.97 6.34 4.50
N CYS A 371 23.14 5.65 5.62
CA CYS A 371 23.86 6.19 6.75
C CYS A 371 25.37 6.17 6.52
N ARG A 372 26.05 7.19 7.06
CA ARG A 372 27.51 7.22 7.08
C ARG A 372 28.05 5.96 7.75
N THR A 373 28.89 5.25 7.02
CA THR A 373 29.73 4.17 7.52
C THR A 373 31.18 4.56 7.25
N LEU A 374 32.07 4.26 8.20
CA LEU A 374 33.49 4.57 8.13
C LEU A 374 34.25 3.29 8.42
N ASP A 375 35.39 3.11 7.75
CA ASP A 375 36.22 1.94 7.96
C ASP A 375 37.57 2.35 8.55
N THR A 376 37.82 1.94 9.79
CA THR A 376 39.11 2.15 10.47
C THR A 376 40.09 1.01 10.25
N GLY A 377 39.66 -0.08 9.60
CA GLY A 377 40.37 -1.33 9.47
C GLY A 377 40.49 -2.12 10.78
N THR A 378 41.02 -3.33 10.64
CA THR A 378 41.32 -4.24 11.75
C THR A 378 42.78 -4.12 12.15
N VAL A 379 43.02 -3.82 13.42
CA VAL A 379 44.37 -3.77 14.00
C VAL A 379 44.75 -5.11 14.59
N VAL A 380 45.89 -5.66 14.15
CA VAL A 380 46.48 -6.89 14.67
C VAL A 380 47.92 -6.65 15.13
N THR A 381 48.24 -7.12 16.34
CA THR A 381 49.56 -6.97 16.95
C THR A 381 50.29 -8.31 16.99
N ASN A 382 51.58 -8.28 16.66
CA ASN A 382 52.46 -9.43 16.75
C ASN A 382 52.66 -9.86 18.21
N SER A 383 52.85 -11.16 18.43
CA SER A 383 53.20 -11.70 19.75
C SER A 383 54.33 -12.72 19.69
N SER A 384 54.34 -13.57 18.66
CA SER A 384 55.27 -14.70 18.56
C SER A 384 55.77 -14.98 17.14
N SER A 385 55.14 -14.40 16.12
CA SER A 385 55.55 -14.56 14.73
C SER A 385 56.86 -13.83 14.42
N ILE A 386 57.71 -14.48 13.64
CA ILE A 386 58.92 -13.86 13.07
C ILE A 386 58.52 -13.21 11.75
N ILE A 387 58.77 -11.91 11.64
CA ILE A 387 58.44 -11.11 10.45
C ILE A 387 59.73 -10.77 9.71
N THR A 388 59.79 -11.05 8.41
CA THR A 388 60.86 -10.58 7.53
C THR A 388 60.27 -9.78 6.37
N LYS A 389 61.03 -8.80 5.88
CA LYS A 389 60.65 -7.94 4.76
C LYS A 389 61.78 -7.84 3.74
N SER A 390 61.45 -7.87 2.45
CA SER A 390 62.42 -7.81 1.36
C SER A 390 61.79 -7.34 0.05
N ILE A 391 62.61 -6.88 -0.89
CA ILE A 391 62.21 -6.68 -2.29
C ILE A 391 62.68 -7.90 -3.10
N PRO A 392 61.78 -8.65 -3.76
CA PRO A 392 62.16 -9.77 -4.61
C PRO A 392 63.07 -9.32 -5.76
N THR A 393 63.97 -10.20 -6.19
CA THR A 393 64.93 -9.87 -7.25
C THR A 393 64.20 -9.62 -8.57
N GLY A 394 64.36 -8.41 -9.13
CA GLY A 394 63.74 -8.02 -10.40
C GLY A 394 62.29 -7.52 -10.29
N SER A 395 61.77 -7.29 -9.08
CA SER A 395 60.49 -6.60 -8.84
C SER A 395 60.72 -5.31 -8.03
N THR A 396 59.74 -4.41 -8.06
CA THR A 396 59.60 -3.28 -7.14
C THR A 396 58.70 -3.60 -5.94
N ASP A 397 58.02 -4.74 -5.97
CA ASP A 397 57.05 -5.15 -4.96
C ASP A 397 57.68 -5.48 -3.61
N ILE A 398 56.88 -5.36 -2.56
CA ILE A 398 57.32 -5.63 -1.19
C ILE A 398 56.85 -7.01 -0.77
N GLN A 399 57.79 -7.86 -0.36
CA GLN A 399 57.48 -9.15 0.23
C GLN A 399 57.53 -9.06 1.75
N LEU A 400 56.45 -9.46 2.41
CA LEU A 400 56.43 -9.75 3.84
C LEU A 400 56.28 -11.25 4.04
N GLN A 401 57.12 -11.82 4.90
CA GLN A 401 57.07 -13.22 5.27
C GLN A 401 56.91 -13.37 6.77
N ILE A 402 55.88 -14.11 7.17
CA ILE A 402 55.44 -14.29 8.56
C ILE A 402 55.59 -15.77 8.87
N VAL A 403 56.49 -16.10 9.80
CA VAL A 403 56.79 -17.48 10.18
C VAL A 403 56.40 -17.69 11.63
N ASN A 404 55.52 -18.65 11.88
CA ASN A 404 55.12 -19.02 13.23
C ASN A 404 55.02 -20.54 13.35
N ALA A 405 55.91 -21.16 14.12
CA ALA A 405 55.91 -22.62 14.34
C ALA A 405 55.07 -23.04 15.56
N ASN A 406 54.46 -22.11 16.29
CA ASN A 406 53.64 -22.42 17.46
C ASN A 406 52.31 -23.06 17.06
N ASP A 407 51.72 -23.80 18.00
CA ASP A 407 50.35 -24.32 17.92
C ASP A 407 49.67 -24.07 19.29
N PRO A 408 48.65 -23.20 19.36
CA PRO A 408 48.02 -22.47 18.26
C PRO A 408 48.88 -21.33 17.68
N LYS A 409 48.61 -20.95 16.42
CA LYS A 409 49.19 -19.77 15.75
C LYS A 409 48.71 -18.48 16.42
N ASP A 410 49.51 -17.41 16.33
CA ASP A 410 49.11 -16.11 16.87
C ASP A 410 48.16 -15.31 15.96
N ALA A 411 47.59 -14.23 16.51
CA ALA A 411 46.59 -13.42 15.82
C ALA A 411 47.13 -12.81 14.52
N LEU A 412 48.40 -12.38 14.48
CA LEU A 412 49.04 -11.84 13.29
C LEU A 412 49.10 -12.88 12.18
N TRP A 413 49.57 -14.08 12.50
CA TRP A 413 49.65 -15.16 11.51
C TRP A 413 48.25 -15.49 10.96
N ASN A 414 47.25 -15.63 11.83
CA ASN A 414 45.87 -15.92 11.40
C ASN A 414 45.28 -14.78 10.53
N ALA A 415 45.54 -13.52 10.88
CA ALA A 415 45.11 -12.37 10.10
C ALA A 415 45.71 -12.39 8.69
N PHE A 416 47.04 -12.58 8.58
CA PHE A 416 47.73 -12.67 7.30
C PHE A 416 47.33 -13.90 6.48
N ASP A 417 46.93 -14.99 7.13
CA ASP A 417 46.40 -16.17 6.43
C ASP A 417 44.99 -15.94 5.88
N SER A 418 44.22 -15.02 6.47
CA SER A 418 42.88 -14.66 5.99
C SER A 418 42.88 -13.65 4.83
N MET A 419 44.03 -13.04 4.52
CA MET A 419 44.13 -12.00 3.49
C MET A 419 43.89 -12.53 2.08
N SER A 420 43.26 -11.71 1.25
CA SER A 420 43.01 -11.97 -0.18
C SER A 420 43.84 -11.04 -1.06
N ALA A 421 44.26 -11.54 -2.21
CA ALA A 421 45.02 -10.76 -3.19
C ALA A 421 44.08 -9.93 -4.07
N ASN A 422 44.44 -8.66 -4.27
CA ASN A 422 43.81 -7.78 -5.23
C ASN A 422 44.16 -8.21 -6.66
N THR A 423 43.17 -8.19 -7.53
CA THR A 423 43.35 -8.42 -8.98
C THR A 423 42.61 -7.32 -9.74
N ALA A 424 42.73 -7.30 -11.07
CA ALA A 424 42.03 -6.33 -11.90
C ALA A 424 40.49 -6.38 -11.79
N THR A 425 39.92 -7.45 -11.22
CA THR A 425 38.46 -7.65 -11.11
C THR A 425 38.00 -8.02 -9.70
N VAL A 426 38.91 -8.09 -8.72
CA VAL A 426 38.61 -8.53 -7.35
C VAL A 426 39.28 -7.56 -6.37
N VAL A 427 38.47 -6.97 -5.49
CA VAL A 427 38.95 -6.16 -4.37
C VAL A 427 39.42 -7.12 -3.27
N GLY A 428 40.69 -7.00 -2.90
CA GLY A 428 41.35 -7.85 -1.91
C GLY A 428 41.68 -7.08 -0.63
N THR A 429 42.70 -7.54 0.09
CA THR A 429 43.15 -6.90 1.34
C THR A 429 44.08 -5.71 1.07
N PHE A 430 43.95 -4.67 1.89
CA PHE A 430 44.87 -3.53 1.92
C PHE A 430 45.48 -3.40 3.31
N ILE A 431 46.77 -3.08 3.39
CA ILE A 431 47.49 -2.87 4.66
C ILE A 431 47.88 -1.39 4.76
N LEU A 432 47.53 -0.75 5.88
CA LEU A 432 47.91 0.62 6.17
C LEU A 432 49.41 0.70 6.46
N SER A 433 50.08 1.69 5.87
CA SER A 433 51.48 2.01 6.16
C SER A 433 51.69 2.36 7.64
N GLN A 434 52.89 2.11 8.15
CA GLN A 434 53.25 2.39 9.54
C GLN A 434 53.08 3.87 9.94
N ASP A 435 53.21 4.79 8.98
CA ASP A 435 52.99 6.23 9.19
C ASP A 435 51.52 6.65 9.08
N GLY A 436 50.61 5.73 8.71
CA GLY A 436 49.18 5.95 8.58
C GLY A 436 48.76 6.77 7.36
N THR A 437 49.64 6.98 6.38
CA THR A 437 49.39 7.90 5.27
C THR A 437 48.79 7.26 4.02
N LYS A 438 48.93 5.93 3.86
CA LYS A 438 48.50 5.21 2.65
C LYS A 438 48.13 3.76 2.93
N TYR A 439 47.14 3.26 2.22
CA TYR A 439 46.78 1.85 2.15
C TYR A 439 47.49 1.19 0.96
N ILE A 440 48.16 0.08 1.22
CA ILE A 440 49.00 -0.63 0.27
C ILE A 440 48.30 -1.95 -0.09
N PRO A 441 47.98 -2.20 -1.37
CA PRO A 441 47.25 -3.41 -1.77
C PRO A 441 48.12 -4.66 -1.66
N VAL A 442 47.55 -5.72 -1.12
CA VAL A 442 48.12 -7.07 -1.20
C VAL A 442 47.83 -7.61 -2.60
N ILE A 443 48.86 -7.98 -3.36
CA ILE A 443 48.74 -8.45 -4.75
C ILE A 443 48.95 -9.96 -4.89
N SER A 444 49.48 -10.61 -3.85
CA SER A 444 49.63 -12.06 -3.79
C SER A 444 49.74 -12.53 -2.35
N LYS A 445 49.21 -13.71 -2.05
CA LYS A 445 49.28 -14.37 -0.74
C LYS A 445 49.47 -15.87 -0.92
N GLN A 446 50.46 -16.43 -0.23
CA GLN A 446 50.74 -17.87 -0.24
C GLN A 446 51.03 -18.37 1.17
N THR A 447 50.44 -19.51 1.52
CA THR A 447 50.68 -20.17 2.80
C THR A 447 51.32 -21.53 2.55
N VAL A 448 52.49 -21.77 3.12
CA VAL A 448 53.24 -23.03 3.01
C VAL A 448 53.69 -23.46 4.40
N GLY A 449 53.00 -24.44 4.98
CA GLY A 449 53.25 -24.90 6.35
C GLY A 449 53.10 -23.75 7.35
N ASP A 450 54.16 -23.50 8.13
CA ASP A 450 54.20 -22.47 9.18
C ASP A 450 54.50 -21.05 8.65
N THR A 451 54.64 -20.89 7.33
CA THR A 451 55.06 -19.65 6.69
C THR A 451 53.96 -19.07 5.81
N ILE A 452 53.63 -17.80 6.00
CA ILE A 452 52.83 -17.00 5.08
C ILE A 452 53.77 -16.03 4.36
N THR A 453 53.64 -15.95 3.05
CA THR A 453 54.32 -14.97 2.21
C THR A 453 53.25 -14.14 1.51
N ILE A 454 53.25 -12.84 1.76
CA ILE A 454 52.45 -11.88 0.99
C ILE A 454 53.35 -11.00 0.14
N LEU A 455 52.83 -10.62 -1.01
CA LEU A 455 53.41 -9.63 -1.90
C LEU A 455 52.48 -8.42 -1.93
N LEU A 456 53.02 -7.23 -1.73
CA LEU A 456 52.34 -5.95 -1.73
C LEU A 456 52.83 -5.12 -2.92
N SER A 457 51.96 -4.30 -3.51
CA SER A 457 52.38 -3.42 -4.60
C SER A 457 53.53 -2.51 -4.15
N GLY A 458 54.56 -2.44 -4.99
CA GLY A 458 55.68 -1.52 -4.80
C GLY A 458 55.38 -0.07 -5.21
N ASP A 459 54.24 0.20 -5.86
CA ASP A 459 53.93 1.56 -6.30
C ASP A 459 53.47 2.43 -5.13
N GLY A 460 54.19 3.55 -4.93
CA GLY A 460 53.98 4.45 -3.80
C GLY A 460 54.32 3.87 -2.41
N ALA A 461 54.90 2.68 -2.30
CA ALA A 461 55.19 1.97 -1.05
C ALA A 461 56.68 1.64 -0.90
N ASP A 462 57.16 1.61 0.34
CA ASP A 462 58.55 1.33 0.70
C ASP A 462 58.67 0.31 1.84
N LEU A 463 59.82 -0.35 1.97
CA LEU A 463 60.09 -1.25 3.10
C LEU A 463 59.96 -0.57 4.47
N ALA A 464 60.10 0.76 4.55
CA ALA A 464 59.94 1.52 5.78
C ALA A 464 58.49 1.54 6.28
N ASP A 465 57.51 1.28 5.41
CA ASP A 465 56.09 1.28 5.75
C ASP A 465 55.67 0.09 6.62
N PHE A 466 56.55 -0.89 6.84
CA PHE A 466 56.23 -2.11 7.59
C PHE A 466 57.24 -2.39 8.72
N SER A 467 56.77 -2.44 9.96
CA SER A 467 57.60 -2.78 11.11
C SER A 467 57.90 -4.28 11.17
N THR A 468 59.09 -4.66 11.65
CA THR A 468 59.45 -6.08 11.92
C THR A 468 59.74 -6.30 13.41
N ALA A 469 59.39 -5.34 14.25
CA ALA A 469 59.57 -5.43 15.69
C ALA A 469 58.73 -6.58 16.29
N ALA A 470 59.16 -7.09 17.44
CA ALA A 470 58.44 -8.15 18.15
C ALA A 470 57.01 -7.74 18.56
N ASP A 471 56.79 -6.44 18.74
CA ASP A 471 55.53 -5.78 19.05
C ASP A 471 54.94 -5.01 17.85
N ALA A 472 55.34 -5.36 16.62
CA ALA A 472 54.80 -4.74 15.40
C ALA A 472 53.28 -4.88 15.33
N SER A 473 52.60 -3.82 14.93
CA SER A 473 51.16 -3.80 14.72
C SER A 473 50.84 -3.43 13.28
N TYR A 474 49.87 -4.11 12.69
CA TYR A 474 49.39 -3.88 11.33
C TYR A 474 47.91 -3.54 11.38
N ASN A 475 47.51 -2.55 10.59
CA ASN A 475 46.10 -2.25 10.35
C ASN A 475 45.77 -2.65 8.91
N TYR A 476 44.73 -3.44 8.71
CA TYR A 476 44.34 -3.93 7.39
C TYR A 476 42.83 -3.88 7.18
N ILE A 477 42.42 -3.81 5.92
CA ILE A 477 41.02 -3.80 5.49
C ILE A 477 40.84 -4.96 4.50
N ASN A 478 39.83 -5.80 4.71
CA ASN A 478 39.46 -6.87 3.80
C ASN A 478 38.30 -6.47 2.89
N GLU A 479 38.05 -7.28 1.86
CA GLU A 479 36.92 -7.11 0.92
C GLU A 479 35.57 -6.85 1.62
N ALA A 480 35.30 -7.58 2.71
CA ALA A 480 34.04 -7.49 3.44
C ALA A 480 33.87 -6.19 4.26
N ASP A 481 34.95 -5.45 4.49
CA ASP A 481 34.96 -4.24 5.32
C ASP A 481 34.73 -2.96 4.48
N PHE A 482 34.77 -3.04 3.14
CA PHE A 482 34.67 -1.90 2.23
C PHE A 482 33.29 -1.23 2.12
N ASP A 483 32.39 -1.37 3.09
CA ASP A 483 30.99 -0.92 3.02
C ASP A 483 30.74 0.56 3.39
N PHE A 484 31.75 1.43 3.25
CA PHE A 484 31.66 2.82 3.68
C PHE A 484 30.76 3.72 2.79
N VAL A 485 30.14 4.70 3.45
CA VAL A 485 29.38 5.80 2.81
C VAL A 485 29.82 7.09 3.49
N ALA A 486 30.31 8.06 2.71
CA ALA A 486 30.88 9.29 3.27
C ALA A 486 30.72 10.50 2.34
N ASP A 487 30.89 11.70 2.89
CA ASP A 487 31.10 12.88 2.05
C ASP A 487 32.44 12.76 1.33
N GLU A 488 32.44 12.88 0.01
CA GLU A 488 33.65 12.72 -0.78
C GLU A 488 34.70 13.80 -0.47
N PHE A 489 34.22 15.03 -0.26
CA PHE A 489 35.04 16.22 -0.04
C PHE A 489 34.89 16.70 1.40
N SER A 490 36.00 17.16 1.98
CA SER A 490 35.99 17.87 3.26
C SER A 490 35.19 19.17 3.11
N PRO A 491 34.42 19.61 4.12
CA PRO A 491 33.56 20.80 4.06
C PRO A 491 34.40 22.09 4.00
N ILE A 492 34.93 22.40 2.82
CA ILE A 492 35.61 23.66 2.52
C ILE A 492 34.64 24.51 1.71
N ASN A 493 34.49 25.78 2.07
CA ASN A 493 33.60 26.69 1.35
C ASN A 493 33.96 26.76 -0.14
N GLY A 494 32.97 26.55 -1.01
CA GLY A 494 33.11 26.64 -2.46
C GLY A 494 33.52 25.34 -3.17
N THR A 495 33.57 24.20 -2.47
CA THR A 495 33.71 22.89 -3.12
C THR A 495 32.34 22.30 -3.46
N PRO A 496 32.22 21.54 -4.57
CA PRO A 496 31.04 20.74 -4.86
C PRO A 496 30.69 19.83 -3.68
N ALA A 497 29.39 19.74 -3.36
CA ALA A 497 28.90 18.67 -2.53
C ALA A 497 29.04 17.33 -3.26
N GLY A 498 29.17 16.24 -2.52
CA GLY A 498 29.21 14.91 -3.10
C GLY A 498 29.32 13.83 -2.05
N ILE A 499 28.59 12.74 -2.26
CA ILE A 499 28.62 11.56 -1.40
C ILE A 499 29.20 10.40 -2.20
N ILE A 500 30.07 9.62 -1.56
CA ILE A 500 30.66 8.42 -2.11
C ILE A 500 30.12 7.19 -1.37
N GLY A 501 29.70 6.18 -2.13
CA GLY A 501 29.46 4.83 -1.63
C GLY A 501 30.47 3.88 -2.27
N SER A 502 31.27 3.19 -1.45
CA SER A 502 32.30 2.27 -1.92
C SER A 502 31.76 0.89 -2.32
N TYR A 503 32.65 0.07 -2.86
CA TYR A 503 32.41 -1.33 -3.18
C TYR A 503 31.82 -2.10 -1.99
N GLY A 504 30.66 -2.73 -2.18
CA GLY A 504 29.97 -3.48 -1.11
C GLY A 504 29.01 -2.66 -0.27
N SER A 505 29.00 -1.32 -0.40
CA SER A 505 27.95 -0.50 0.19
C SER A 505 26.58 -0.76 -0.46
N THR A 506 25.51 -0.58 0.31
CA THR A 506 24.12 -0.66 -0.21
C THR A 506 23.87 0.37 -1.29
N LEU A 507 24.46 1.56 -1.15
CA LEU A 507 24.39 2.67 -2.11
C LEU A 507 24.96 2.26 -3.48
N GLN A 508 26.14 1.64 -3.50
CA GLN A 508 26.73 1.13 -4.75
C GLN A 508 25.90 -0.01 -5.36
N THR A 509 25.39 -0.91 -4.52
CA THR A 509 24.56 -2.05 -4.99
C THR A 509 23.25 -1.58 -5.62
N GLN A 510 22.59 -0.58 -5.02
CA GLN A 510 21.33 -0.03 -5.49
C GLN A 510 21.48 0.90 -6.70
N PHE A 511 22.64 1.53 -6.86
CA PHE A 511 22.99 2.14 -8.14
C PHE A 511 23.19 1.07 -9.23
N ALA A 512 23.96 0.02 -8.94
CA ALA A 512 24.29 -1.01 -9.92
C ALA A 512 23.08 -1.81 -10.43
N ASN A 513 22.04 -1.98 -9.61
CA ASN A 513 20.81 -2.69 -9.97
C ASN A 513 19.71 -1.77 -10.55
N GLY A 514 19.98 -0.46 -10.70
CA GLY A 514 19.04 0.52 -11.25
C GLY A 514 17.93 0.97 -10.29
N THR A 515 18.07 0.73 -8.98
CA THR A 515 17.13 1.28 -7.97
C THR A 515 17.35 2.78 -7.79
N LEU A 516 18.60 3.24 -7.81
CA LEU A 516 18.96 4.65 -7.83
C LEU A 516 19.20 5.10 -9.27
N THR A 517 18.60 6.20 -9.67
CA THR A 517 18.68 6.75 -11.03
C THR A 517 19.02 8.23 -11.01
N ASP A 518 19.59 8.71 -12.12
CA ASP A 518 19.83 10.14 -12.29
C ASP A 518 18.50 10.92 -12.21
N GLY A 519 18.55 12.05 -11.53
CA GLY A 519 17.41 12.92 -11.26
C GLY A 519 16.68 12.62 -9.94
N ASP A 520 17.00 11.53 -9.24
CA ASP A 520 16.41 11.29 -7.91
C ASP A 520 16.65 12.49 -6.99
N GLU A 521 15.72 12.77 -6.10
CA GLU A 521 15.76 13.97 -5.26
C GLU A 521 16.22 13.68 -3.84
N ALA A 522 16.86 14.67 -3.23
CA ALA A 522 17.15 14.70 -1.81
C ALA A 522 16.90 16.11 -1.26
N VAL A 523 16.18 16.19 -0.13
CA VAL A 523 15.87 17.45 0.54
C VAL A 523 16.65 17.53 1.84
N TYR A 524 17.52 18.54 1.95
CA TYR A 524 18.34 18.80 3.13
C TYR A 524 17.81 20.01 3.90
N VAL A 525 17.70 19.89 5.22
CA VAL A 525 17.20 20.97 6.07
C VAL A 525 18.25 21.41 7.07
N LEU A 526 18.60 22.70 7.02
CA LEU A 526 19.55 23.31 7.95
C LEU A 526 18.97 24.60 8.52
N GLY A 527 18.86 24.68 9.84
CA GLY A 527 18.34 25.87 10.52
C GLY A 527 16.89 26.23 10.17
N GLY A 528 16.09 25.25 9.74
CA GLY A 528 14.71 25.44 9.30
C GLY A 528 14.53 25.93 7.86
N ILE A 529 15.62 25.95 7.08
CA ILE A 529 15.59 26.23 5.63
C ILE A 529 15.79 24.90 4.90
N GLU A 530 14.94 24.63 3.92
CA GLU A 530 15.01 23.44 3.07
C GLU A 530 15.77 23.74 1.78
N TYR A 531 16.61 22.80 1.37
CA TYR A 531 17.41 22.82 0.16
C TYR A 531 17.15 21.54 -0.62
N THR A 532 16.55 21.67 -1.80
CA THR A 532 16.30 20.54 -2.71
C THR A 532 17.52 20.34 -3.61
N SER A 533 17.90 19.09 -3.84
CA SER A 533 18.96 18.71 -4.77
C SER A 533 18.55 17.54 -5.65
N TYR A 534 18.90 17.64 -6.92
CA TYR A 534 18.75 16.61 -7.95
C TYR A 534 20.06 15.85 -8.09
N LEU A 535 20.00 14.53 -8.00
CA LEU A 535 21.18 13.69 -7.86
C LEU A 535 21.60 13.11 -9.21
N VAL A 536 22.89 13.21 -9.52
CA VAL A 536 23.51 12.49 -10.64
C VAL A 536 24.50 11.48 -10.09
N MET A 537 24.37 10.23 -10.52
CA MET A 537 25.13 9.10 -10.01
C MET A 537 26.12 8.62 -11.06
N ASN A 538 27.41 8.59 -10.71
CA ASN A 538 28.46 8.15 -11.60
C ASN A 538 29.26 7.00 -10.99
N ALA A 539 29.42 5.91 -11.75
CA ALA A 539 30.42 4.89 -11.43
C ALA A 539 31.83 5.49 -11.58
N ILE A 540 32.67 5.35 -10.55
CA ILE A 540 34.04 5.84 -10.55
C ILE A 540 35.00 4.81 -9.95
N GLU A 541 36.28 4.94 -10.31
CA GLU A 541 37.38 4.28 -9.62
C GLU A 541 37.89 5.21 -8.50
N TYR A 542 37.71 4.81 -7.25
CA TYR A 542 37.99 5.64 -6.09
C TYR A 542 39.29 5.24 -5.39
N GLY A 543 40.27 6.13 -5.40
CA GLY A 543 41.62 5.89 -4.85
C GLY A 543 41.80 6.22 -3.37
N TRP A 544 40.73 6.28 -2.58
CA TRP A 544 40.77 6.70 -1.17
C TRP A 544 39.88 5.85 -0.28
N ILE A 545 40.25 5.73 0.99
CA ILE A 545 39.46 5.05 2.04
C ILE A 545 39.15 6.06 3.15
N HIS A 546 37.88 6.13 3.56
CA HIS A 546 37.43 7.06 4.62
C HIS A 546 37.53 6.41 6.00
N THR A 547 38.45 6.94 6.82
CA THR A 547 38.70 6.45 8.19
C THR A 547 38.07 7.33 9.26
N ALA A 548 37.68 8.55 8.92
CA ALA A 548 36.92 9.45 9.78
C ALA A 548 36.03 10.38 8.93
N PRO A 549 35.05 11.09 9.52
CA PRO A 549 34.11 11.92 8.75
C PRO A 549 34.75 12.99 7.85
N THR A 550 35.95 13.45 8.21
CA THR A 550 36.72 14.44 7.46
C THR A 550 38.13 13.95 7.09
N GLN A 551 38.43 12.66 7.29
CA GLN A 551 39.75 12.09 7.02
C GLN A 551 39.64 10.92 6.06
N ARG A 552 40.47 10.98 5.02
CA ARG A 552 40.63 9.92 4.02
C ARG A 552 42.10 9.61 3.83
N VAL A 553 42.40 8.35 3.60
CA VAL A 553 43.75 7.83 3.38
C VAL A 553 43.85 7.36 1.93
N ALA A 554 44.95 7.68 1.25
CA ALA A 554 45.13 7.33 -0.15
C ALA A 554 45.43 5.84 -0.33
N ILE A 555 44.98 5.24 -1.43
CA ILE A 555 45.49 3.96 -1.91
C ILE A 555 46.81 4.24 -2.64
N SER A 556 47.87 3.52 -2.31
CA SER A 556 49.23 3.82 -2.79
C SER A 556 49.38 3.64 -4.31
N ASP A 557 48.71 2.63 -4.86
CA ASP A 557 48.75 2.25 -6.26
C ASP A 557 47.37 2.50 -6.92
N PRO A 558 47.25 3.47 -7.84
CA PRO A 558 46.01 3.79 -8.52
C PRO A 558 45.39 2.63 -9.31
N ALA A 559 46.16 1.62 -9.72
CA ALA A 559 45.66 0.46 -10.45
C ALA A 559 44.75 -0.43 -9.60
N TYR A 560 44.78 -0.26 -8.27
CA TYR A 560 43.95 -0.95 -7.29
C TYR A 560 42.95 -0.01 -6.60
N SER A 561 42.57 1.07 -7.28
CA SER A 561 41.42 1.89 -6.84
C SER A 561 40.17 1.03 -6.73
N ILE A 562 39.30 1.35 -5.77
CA ILE A 562 38.10 0.57 -5.53
C ILE A 562 36.94 1.09 -6.39
N PRO A 563 36.12 0.20 -6.97
CA PRO A 563 34.87 0.61 -7.60
C PRO A 563 33.98 1.32 -6.58
N ALA A 564 33.46 2.48 -6.95
CA ALA A 564 32.55 3.24 -6.11
C ALA A 564 31.51 3.95 -6.98
N VAL A 565 30.46 4.45 -6.33
CA VAL A 565 29.51 5.37 -6.96
C VAL A 565 29.61 6.73 -6.28
N ARG A 566 29.72 7.77 -7.10
CA ARG A 566 29.67 9.17 -6.69
C ARG A 566 28.30 9.74 -6.96
N ILE A 567 27.69 10.32 -5.93
CA ILE A 567 26.51 11.16 -6.04
C ILE A 567 26.94 12.62 -6.15
N THR A 568 26.53 13.27 -7.23
CA THR A 568 26.76 14.69 -7.49
C THR A 568 25.42 15.42 -7.45
N PRO A 569 25.17 16.27 -6.44
CA PRO A 569 23.92 17.00 -6.31
C PRO A 569 23.94 18.30 -7.13
N TYR A 570 22.79 18.62 -7.73
CA TYR A 570 22.52 19.84 -8.49
C TYR A 570 21.32 20.57 -7.92
N GLN A 571 21.32 21.90 -8.04
CA GLN A 571 20.22 22.74 -7.57
C GLN A 571 18.97 22.64 -8.45
N GLU A 572 19.11 22.11 -9.67
CA GLU A 572 18.01 21.90 -10.60
C GLU A 572 18.20 20.65 -11.48
N ASP A 573 17.08 20.10 -11.98
CA ASP A 573 17.02 18.92 -12.86
C ASP A 573 17.69 19.15 -14.25
N GLY A 574 18.03 20.39 -14.58
CA GLY A 574 18.85 20.71 -15.75
C GLY A 574 20.33 20.37 -15.58
N TYR A 575 20.76 19.98 -14.37
CA TYR A 575 22.13 19.65 -13.99
C TYR A 575 23.17 20.73 -14.37
N ILE A 576 22.85 22.01 -14.12
CA ILE A 576 23.70 23.14 -14.51
C ILE A 576 24.56 23.63 -13.34
N ASN A 577 23.93 23.86 -12.18
CA ASN A 577 24.50 24.43 -10.98
C ASN A 577 24.63 23.36 -9.91
N LEU A 578 25.87 23.16 -9.43
CA LEU A 578 26.16 22.20 -8.37
C LEU A 578 25.62 22.70 -7.03
N THR A 579 25.03 21.81 -6.24
CA THR A 579 24.62 22.14 -4.88
C THR A 579 25.85 22.43 -4.00
N PRO A 580 25.87 23.55 -3.27
CA PRO A 580 26.91 23.85 -2.29
C PRO A 580 26.99 22.80 -1.19
N HIS A 581 28.21 22.50 -0.71
CA HIS A 581 28.42 21.53 0.38
C HIS A 581 27.63 21.85 1.66
N GLN A 582 27.36 23.12 1.97
CA GLN A 582 26.56 23.49 3.16
C GLN A 582 25.08 23.10 3.05
N GLU A 583 24.60 22.91 1.82
CA GLU A 583 23.21 22.60 1.48
C GLU A 583 23.03 21.10 1.20
N PHE A 584 24.12 20.33 1.10
CA PHE A 584 24.08 18.89 0.89
C PHE A 584 25.33 18.24 1.50
N THR A 585 25.18 17.68 2.70
CA THR A 585 26.31 17.06 3.42
C THR A 585 25.83 16.11 4.51
N LEU A 586 26.57 15.00 4.68
CA LEU A 586 26.40 14.10 5.82
C LEU A 586 27.10 14.65 7.09
N ASN A 587 27.93 15.69 6.99
CA ASN A 587 28.78 16.24 8.06
C ASN A 587 28.18 17.49 8.73
N GLY A 588 27.08 18.02 8.19
CA GLY A 588 26.45 19.26 8.67
C GLY A 588 25.55 19.07 9.89
N ALA A 589 25.09 20.19 10.45
CA ALA A 589 24.12 20.19 11.56
C ALA A 589 22.66 19.98 11.08
N GLY A 590 22.43 19.93 9.77
CA GLY A 590 21.15 19.67 9.16
C GLY A 590 20.88 18.18 8.93
N PHE A 591 19.67 17.87 8.48
CA PHE A 591 19.20 16.51 8.25
C PHE A 591 18.53 16.39 6.88
N PHE A 592 18.59 15.20 6.29
CA PHE A 592 17.80 14.88 5.10
C PHE A 592 16.37 14.49 5.50
N LEU A 593 15.41 14.92 4.70
CA LEU A 593 13.99 14.62 4.89
C LEU A 593 13.54 13.42 4.07
N LYS A 594 12.54 12.73 4.62
CA LYS A 594 11.66 11.81 3.91
C LYS A 594 10.70 12.53 2.97
N SER A 595 10.06 11.77 2.08
CA SER A 595 8.99 12.30 1.24
C SER A 595 7.85 12.93 2.06
N ASP A 596 7.54 12.35 3.22
CA ASP A 596 6.50 12.82 4.15
C ASP A 596 6.90 14.05 4.98
N GLY A 597 8.08 14.62 4.73
CA GLY A 597 8.63 15.77 5.47
C GLY A 597 9.10 15.45 6.90
N SER A 598 9.02 14.18 7.33
CA SER A 598 9.59 13.76 8.60
C SER A 598 11.10 13.58 8.52
N THR A 599 11.78 13.83 9.63
CA THR A 599 13.21 13.59 9.75
C THR A 599 13.47 12.12 10.01
N LEU A 600 14.35 11.49 9.24
CA LEU A 600 14.87 10.16 9.59
C LEU A 600 15.58 10.21 10.95
N ALA A 601 15.42 9.15 11.75
CA ALA A 601 15.86 9.10 13.13
C ALA A 601 17.39 9.08 13.33
N ALA A 602 18.18 9.01 12.27
CA ALA A 602 19.63 8.93 12.34
C ALA A 602 20.29 10.17 11.72
N ALA A 603 21.06 10.89 12.54
CA ALA A 603 21.96 11.93 12.06
C ALA A 603 23.01 11.35 11.10
N ASN A 604 23.48 12.14 10.13
CA ASN A 604 24.50 11.75 9.15
C ASN A 604 24.08 10.65 8.16
N CYS A 605 22.81 10.59 7.78
CA CYS A 605 22.34 9.68 6.73
C CYS A 605 21.72 10.46 5.57
N LEU A 606 22.04 10.05 4.34
CA LEU A 606 21.44 10.57 3.12
C LEU A 606 20.12 9.85 2.92
N ASN A 607 19.04 10.62 2.74
CA ASN A 607 17.79 10.08 2.25
C ASN A 607 17.59 10.47 0.80
N VAL A 608 17.22 9.49 -0.03
CA VAL A 608 16.98 9.64 -1.46
C VAL A 608 15.57 9.20 -1.81
N GLN A 609 14.91 9.98 -2.67
CA GLN A 609 13.55 9.74 -3.15
C GLN A 609 13.60 9.18 -4.59
N THR A 610 13.38 7.87 -4.76
CA THR A 610 13.75 7.14 -6.01
C THR A 610 12.70 7.11 -7.12
N LEU A 611 11.74 8.04 -7.12
CA LEU A 611 10.69 8.09 -8.14
C LEU A 611 10.51 9.45 -8.81
N LYS A 612 11.39 10.39 -8.47
CA LYS A 612 11.40 11.74 -9.04
C LYS A 612 12.47 11.95 -10.10
N GLY A 613 13.42 11.01 -10.23
CA GLY A 613 14.37 11.00 -11.34
C GLY A 613 13.67 10.72 -12.66
N ALA A 614 13.76 11.68 -13.57
CA ALA A 614 13.14 11.62 -14.88
C ALA A 614 13.76 10.49 -15.73
N LEU A 615 13.25 9.27 -15.56
CA LEU A 615 13.20 8.15 -16.52
C LEU A 615 12.54 6.90 -15.89
N ASN A 616 11.56 7.09 -15.00
CA ASN A 616 10.76 5.98 -14.47
C ASN A 616 9.66 5.57 -15.47
N LEU A 617 10.06 4.86 -16.52
CA LEU A 617 9.21 4.03 -17.38
C LEU A 617 8.45 2.92 -16.62
N THR A 618 8.47 2.92 -15.29
CA THR A 618 8.15 1.79 -14.42
C THR A 618 7.19 2.09 -13.28
N ILE A 619 6.76 3.35 -13.05
CA ILE A 619 5.52 3.56 -12.29
C ILE A 619 4.36 3.30 -13.25
N ASP A 620 4.22 2.02 -13.58
CA ASP A 620 3.04 1.51 -14.21
C ASP A 620 1.98 1.40 -13.11
N ILE A 621 1.27 2.51 -12.85
CA ILE A 621 0.10 2.52 -11.97
C ILE A 621 -0.99 1.59 -12.52
N LEU A 622 -0.88 1.14 -13.77
CA LEU A 622 -1.69 0.08 -14.34
C LEU A 622 -0.90 -0.82 -15.28
N GLY A 623 -0.61 -2.03 -14.81
CA GLY A 623 -0.38 -3.15 -15.72
C GLY A 623 -1.62 -3.41 -16.59
N ASP A 624 -1.72 -2.69 -17.71
CA ASP A 624 -2.02 -3.18 -19.04
C ASP A 624 -2.00 -2.03 -20.08
N SER A 625 -0.95 -1.96 -20.88
CA SER A 625 -1.13 -2.06 -22.34
C SER A 625 0.16 -2.58 -22.95
N ILE A 626 0.20 -3.88 -23.21
CA ILE A 626 1.11 -4.44 -24.21
C ILE A 626 0.60 -3.92 -25.56
N ASN A 627 1.14 -2.80 -26.04
CA ASN A 627 1.31 -2.37 -27.43
C ASN A 627 1.43 -0.83 -27.53
N GLU A 628 2.67 -0.33 -27.58
CA GLU A 628 3.16 0.52 -28.68
C GLU A 628 4.58 0.10 -29.09
#